data_AF-A0A3A1YNY9-F1
#
_entry.id   AF-A0A3A1YNY9-F1
#
_cell.length_a   1.000
_cell.length_b   1.000
_cell.length_c   1.000
_cell.angle_alpha   90.00
_cell.angle_beta   90.00
_cell.angle_gamma   90.00
#
_symmetry.space_group_name_H-M   'P 1'
#
loop_
_entity.id
_entity.type
_entity.pdbx_description
1 polymer ?
#
loop_
_entity_poly.entity_id
_entity_poly.type
_entity_poly.pdbx_seq_one_letter_code
_entity_poly.pdbx_strand_id
1 'polypeptide(L)'
;MSVQSAAIEVLKKAGKPLHAAEIAKLIIEAGLWKSDGKTPEATVSARLYSDIKSSGDKSPFVKVGPQTFALRDSTEIEGDTASVLAPVEKPSKPHPTNAGFSFIDCAQKVLEEFGGKKPMHYKEITEKALEKGWLVTSGKTPEASMYAQVITEIKRQQKRGERPRFVQHGRGYIGLSQWMGRGLAFQIEQHNHQVRKALRERLLSMKPGEFEELISQLLAEMGFEMVEVTKLSGDGGIDVRGTLVVGDVVRIKMAVQVKKWKLKNNILAPVVQQVRGSLGAHEQGLIITTSDFSAGAIKEAAQPDKTPIALMNGEQLVMLLMEHGIGVHRSTPDLFEIDEEFAVKDPNHAN
;
A
#
# COMPACT_ATOMS: atom_id res chain seq x y z
N MET A 1 -23.94 -5.16 -29.97
CA MET A 1 -24.29 -4.32 -28.81
C MET A 1 -23.01 -3.91 -28.07
N SER A 2 -23.02 -2.87 -27.23
CA SER A 2 -21.87 -2.57 -26.36
C SER A 2 -21.72 -3.65 -25.27
N VAL A 3 -20.51 -3.88 -24.77
CA VAL A 3 -20.24 -4.83 -23.68
C VAL A 3 -21.06 -4.49 -22.43
N GLN A 4 -21.23 -3.20 -22.13
CA GLN A 4 -21.98 -2.72 -20.98
C GLN A 4 -23.47 -3.05 -21.13
N SER A 5 -24.08 -2.70 -22.26
CA SER A 5 -25.50 -2.98 -22.50
C SER A 5 -25.79 -4.48 -22.50
N ALA A 6 -24.90 -5.30 -23.07
CA ALA A 6 -25.04 -6.75 -23.06
C ALA A 6 -24.89 -7.34 -21.65
N ALA A 7 -23.97 -6.81 -20.82
CA ALA A 7 -23.81 -7.21 -19.42
C ALA A 7 -25.03 -6.86 -18.56
N ILE A 8 -25.70 -5.74 -18.84
CA ILE A 8 -26.95 -5.39 -18.16
C ILE A 8 -28.02 -6.43 -18.47
N GLU A 9 -28.20 -6.81 -19.73
CA GLU A 9 -29.22 -7.78 -20.11
C GLU A 9 -28.99 -9.16 -19.48
N VAL A 10 -27.73 -9.63 -19.49
CA VAL A 10 -27.35 -10.91 -18.86
C VAL A 10 -27.53 -10.89 -17.35
N LEU A 11 -27.10 -9.83 -16.67
CA LEU A 11 -27.26 -9.71 -15.22
C LEU A 11 -28.72 -9.53 -14.80
N LYS A 12 -29.52 -8.82 -15.61
CA LYS A 12 -30.98 -8.67 -15.40
C LYS A 12 -31.70 -10.01 -15.55
N LYS A 13 -31.34 -10.80 -16.57
CA LYS A 13 -31.90 -12.14 -16.79
C LYS A 13 -31.47 -13.14 -15.71
N ALA A 14 -30.25 -13.00 -15.18
CA ALA A 14 -29.72 -13.88 -14.14
C ALA A 14 -30.31 -13.60 -12.76
N GLY A 15 -30.69 -12.35 -12.46
CA GLY A 15 -31.29 -11.94 -11.18
C GLY A 15 -30.39 -12.18 -9.96
N LYS A 16 -29.11 -12.50 -10.17
CA LYS A 16 -28.12 -12.79 -9.14
C LYS A 16 -26.75 -12.27 -9.59
N PRO A 17 -25.81 -12.06 -8.66
CA PRO A 17 -24.45 -11.71 -9.05
C PRO A 17 -23.78 -12.81 -9.86
N LEU A 18 -23.08 -12.43 -10.92
CA LEU A 18 -22.33 -13.34 -11.78
C LEU A 18 -20.86 -12.97 -11.86
N HIS A 19 -20.01 -13.98 -12.01
CA HIS A 19 -18.58 -13.78 -12.23
C HIS A 19 -18.33 -13.26 -13.66
N ALA A 20 -17.31 -12.44 -13.87
CA ALA A 20 -17.01 -11.80 -15.16
C ALA A 20 -16.83 -12.80 -16.30
N ALA A 21 -16.22 -13.95 -16.00
CA ALA A 21 -16.08 -15.05 -16.95
C ALA A 21 -17.43 -15.65 -17.37
N GLU A 22 -18.37 -15.75 -16.44
CA GLU A 22 -19.72 -16.24 -16.70
C GLU A 22 -20.55 -15.19 -17.45
N ILE A 23 -20.42 -13.91 -17.10
CA ILE A 23 -21.03 -12.80 -17.84
C ILE A 23 -20.52 -12.79 -19.29
N ALA A 24 -19.21 -12.89 -19.51
CA ALA A 24 -18.62 -12.91 -20.84
C ALA A 24 -19.11 -14.10 -21.67
N LYS A 25 -19.14 -15.29 -21.06
CA LYS A 25 -19.68 -16.50 -21.69
C LYS A 25 -21.13 -16.32 -22.11
N LEU A 26 -22.00 -15.86 -21.21
CA LEU A 26 -23.43 -15.68 -21.47
C LEU A 26 -23.71 -14.59 -22.50
N ILE A 27 -22.92 -13.51 -22.52
CA ILE A 27 -23.03 -12.45 -23.53
C ILE A 27 -22.70 -12.98 -24.94
N ILE A 28 -21.68 -13.84 -25.06
CA ILE A 28 -21.26 -14.44 -26.33
C ILE A 28 -22.27 -15.52 -26.77
N GLU A 29 -22.70 -16.38 -25.85
CA GLU A 29 -23.70 -17.44 -26.14
C GLU A 29 -25.07 -16.86 -26.53
N ALA A 30 -25.46 -15.71 -25.97
CA ALA A 30 -26.66 -14.99 -26.36
C ALA A 30 -26.50 -14.18 -27.67
N GLY A 31 -25.31 -14.16 -28.28
CA GLY A 31 -25.03 -13.41 -29.51
C GLY A 31 -25.08 -11.88 -29.35
N LEU A 32 -25.08 -11.37 -28.12
CA LEU A 32 -25.26 -9.94 -27.83
C LEU A 32 -24.00 -9.12 -28.11
N TRP A 33 -22.83 -9.74 -27.96
CA TRP A 33 -21.54 -9.14 -28.28
C TRP A 33 -20.54 -10.20 -28.77
N LYS A 34 -19.68 -9.79 -29.69
CA LYS A 34 -18.62 -10.61 -30.28
C LYS A 34 -17.27 -10.04 -29.85
N SER A 35 -16.39 -10.89 -29.32
CA SER A 35 -15.04 -10.49 -28.93
C SER A 35 -14.03 -10.77 -30.04
N ASP A 36 -13.19 -9.80 -30.37
CA ASP A 36 -12.06 -10.01 -31.30
C ASP A 36 -10.76 -10.43 -30.58
N GLY A 37 -10.77 -10.49 -29.24
CA GLY A 37 -9.62 -10.78 -28.39
C GLY A 37 -9.60 -12.21 -27.80
N LYS A 38 -8.42 -12.65 -27.34
CA LYS A 38 -8.19 -14.00 -26.78
C LYS A 38 -8.76 -14.23 -25.37
N THR A 39 -9.12 -13.17 -24.65
CA THR A 39 -9.59 -13.22 -23.24
C THR A 39 -10.84 -12.35 -23.04
N PRO A 40 -12.01 -12.78 -23.53
CA PRO A 40 -13.24 -11.99 -23.48
C PRO A 40 -13.69 -11.62 -22.05
N GLU A 41 -13.42 -12.50 -21.08
CA GLU A 41 -13.68 -12.29 -19.66
C GLU A 41 -12.91 -11.12 -19.06
N ALA A 42 -11.66 -10.89 -19.49
CA ALA A 42 -10.85 -9.76 -19.06
C ALA A 42 -11.37 -8.44 -19.65
N THR A 43 -11.86 -8.48 -20.90
CA THR A 43 -12.48 -7.31 -21.55
C THR A 43 -13.80 -6.92 -20.87
N VAL A 44 -14.63 -7.89 -20.54
CA VAL A 44 -15.90 -7.67 -19.82
C VAL A 44 -15.64 -7.14 -18.41
N SER A 45 -14.72 -7.76 -17.66
CA SER A 45 -14.38 -7.30 -16.31
C SER A 45 -13.82 -5.88 -16.31
N ALA A 46 -12.86 -5.57 -17.18
CA ALA A 46 -12.24 -4.25 -17.26
C ALA A 46 -13.28 -3.16 -17.59
N ARG A 47 -14.26 -3.46 -18.45
CA ARG A 47 -15.30 -2.50 -18.81
C ARG A 47 -16.28 -2.23 -17.67
N LEU A 48 -16.66 -3.27 -16.93
CA LEU A 48 -17.52 -3.15 -15.75
C LEU A 48 -16.80 -2.42 -14.60
N TYR A 49 -15.52 -2.72 -14.37
CA TYR A 49 -14.69 -1.99 -13.41
C TYR A 49 -14.56 -0.51 -13.76
N SER A 50 -14.29 -0.21 -15.04
CA SER A 50 -14.13 1.16 -15.51
C SER A 50 -15.43 1.95 -15.32
N ASP A 51 -16.58 1.34 -15.62
CA ASP A 51 -17.89 1.96 -15.44
C ASP A 51 -18.21 2.26 -13.98
N ILE A 52 -17.95 1.29 -13.08
CA ILE A 52 -18.12 1.48 -11.63
C ILE A 52 -17.19 2.59 -11.11
N LYS A 53 -15.96 2.64 -11.61
CA LYS A 53 -14.97 3.65 -11.19
C LYS A 53 -15.28 5.05 -11.74
N SER A 54 -15.81 5.16 -12.96
CA SER A 54 -16.14 6.45 -13.59
C SER A 54 -17.49 7.00 -13.15
N SER A 55 -18.48 6.13 -12.99
CA SER A 55 -19.88 6.49 -12.77
C SER A 55 -20.29 6.35 -11.31
N GLY A 56 -19.47 5.70 -10.47
CA GLY A 56 -19.69 5.60 -9.02
C GLY A 56 -21.06 5.00 -8.69
N ASP A 57 -21.85 5.73 -7.91
CA ASP A 57 -23.20 5.31 -7.51
C ASP A 57 -24.24 5.38 -8.64
N LYS A 58 -23.92 6.07 -9.75
CA LYS A 58 -24.76 6.10 -10.96
C LYS A 58 -24.47 4.91 -11.90
N SER A 59 -23.45 4.10 -11.60
CA SER A 59 -23.19 2.87 -12.36
C SER A 59 -24.35 1.89 -12.15
N PRO A 60 -24.93 1.34 -13.24
CA PRO A 60 -25.92 0.27 -13.13
C PRO A 60 -25.29 -1.02 -12.59
N PHE A 61 -23.96 -1.12 -12.57
CA PHE A 61 -23.24 -2.25 -12.01
C PHE A 61 -22.76 -1.97 -10.60
N VAL A 62 -22.74 -3.00 -9.77
CA VAL A 62 -22.05 -3.04 -8.48
C VAL A 62 -21.13 -4.25 -8.45
N LYS A 63 -19.93 -4.07 -7.90
CA LYS A 63 -19.00 -5.18 -7.65
C LYS A 63 -19.30 -5.76 -6.28
N VAL A 64 -19.64 -7.04 -6.25
CA VAL A 64 -20.00 -7.75 -5.01
C VAL A 64 -18.94 -8.77 -4.58
N GLY A 65 -17.90 -8.98 -5.38
CA GLY A 65 -16.81 -9.90 -5.08
C GLY A 65 -15.66 -9.81 -6.09
N PRO A 66 -14.56 -10.58 -5.92
CA PRO A 66 -13.46 -10.62 -6.89
C PRO A 66 -13.97 -11.02 -8.29
N GLN A 67 -13.97 -10.05 -9.21
CA GLN A 67 -14.52 -10.21 -10.57
C GLN A 67 -16.00 -10.62 -10.61
N THR A 68 -16.79 -10.39 -9.55
CA THR A 68 -18.22 -10.69 -9.51
C THR A 68 -19.05 -9.41 -9.50
N PHE A 69 -20.00 -9.33 -10.42
CA PHE A 69 -20.80 -8.13 -10.67
C PHE A 69 -22.30 -8.43 -10.58
N ALA A 70 -23.07 -7.44 -10.13
CA ALA A 70 -24.53 -7.48 -10.11
C ALA A 70 -25.09 -6.15 -10.66
N LEU A 71 -26.38 -6.14 -11.01
CA LEU A 71 -27.07 -4.88 -11.24
C LEU A 71 -27.42 -4.22 -9.91
N ARG A 72 -27.25 -2.89 -9.86
CA ARG A 72 -27.70 -2.05 -8.77
C ARG A 72 -29.21 -1.90 -8.90
N ASP A 73 -29.96 -2.33 -7.88
CA ASP A 73 -31.42 -2.21 -7.86
C ASP A 73 -31.83 -0.75 -8.03
N SER A 74 -32.46 -0.44 -9.16
CA SER A 74 -33.03 0.86 -9.45
C SER A 74 -34.42 0.94 -8.84
N THR A 75 -34.47 1.09 -7.52
CA THR A 75 -35.64 1.60 -6.78
C THR A 75 -35.15 2.69 -5.86
N GLU A 76 -35.08 3.92 -6.38
CA GLU A 76 -35.31 5.20 -5.72
C GLU A 76 -34.80 6.35 -6.61
N ILE A 77 -35.71 6.86 -7.45
CA ILE A 77 -35.63 8.23 -7.97
C ILE A 77 -37.04 8.79 -7.83
N GLU A 78 -37.25 9.75 -6.93
CA GLU A 78 -38.13 10.91 -7.15
C GLU A 78 -38.00 11.97 -6.03
N GLY A 79 -37.55 13.18 -6.43
CA GLY A 79 -37.83 14.52 -5.85
C GLY A 79 -37.24 14.89 -4.48
N ASP A 80 -36.95 16.14 -4.11
CA ASP A 80 -37.01 17.46 -4.76
C ASP A 80 -36.16 18.45 -3.89
N THR A 81 -35.67 19.51 -4.56
CA THR A 81 -35.05 20.81 -4.17
C THR A 81 -34.59 21.24 -2.74
N ALA A 82 -33.47 21.99 -2.77
CA ALA A 82 -33.09 23.23 -2.03
C ALA A 82 -32.35 23.21 -0.66
N SER A 83 -31.08 23.70 -0.72
CA SER A 83 -30.29 24.58 0.18
C SER A 83 -30.63 24.77 1.67
N VAL A 84 -29.62 24.69 2.55
CA VAL A 84 -29.11 25.76 3.47
C VAL A 84 -28.19 25.18 4.60
N LEU A 85 -26.99 25.77 4.72
CA LEU A 85 -26.08 26.02 5.88
C LEU A 85 -25.86 25.01 7.05
N ALA A 86 -24.57 24.93 7.45
CA ALA A 86 -23.88 24.19 8.56
C ALA A 86 -24.47 24.40 9.99
N PRO A 87 -24.04 23.72 11.11
CA PRO A 87 -22.75 23.04 11.38
C PRO A 87 -22.76 21.72 12.26
N VAL A 88 -21.60 21.02 12.30
CA VAL A 88 -21.06 20.03 13.26
C VAL A 88 -22.01 19.01 13.94
N GLU A 89 -21.81 17.70 13.69
CA GLU A 89 -21.47 16.64 14.68
C GLU A 89 -21.49 15.23 14.05
N LYS A 90 -20.56 14.36 14.48
CA LYS A 90 -20.51 12.93 14.08
C LYS A 90 -21.65 12.16 14.75
N PRO A 91 -22.26 11.20 14.02
CA PRO A 91 -22.54 9.91 14.63
C PRO A 91 -22.02 8.73 13.79
N SER A 92 -21.54 7.73 14.50
CA SER A 92 -20.99 6.45 14.08
C SER A 92 -22.02 5.51 13.42
N LYS A 93 -21.57 4.81 12.34
CA LYS A 93 -21.97 3.52 11.71
C LYS A 93 -23.43 3.01 11.82
N PRO A 94 -23.93 2.38 10.74
CA PRO A 94 -24.03 0.91 10.71
C PRO A 94 -23.45 0.26 9.43
N HIS A 95 -22.91 -0.96 9.55
CA HIS A 95 -22.48 -1.87 8.45
C HIS A 95 -23.52 -2.98 8.21
N PRO A 96 -23.57 -3.58 6.99
CA PRO A 96 -23.57 -5.05 6.86
C PRO A 96 -22.65 -5.59 5.70
N THR A 97 -21.60 -6.39 5.96
CA THR A 97 -21.42 -7.89 5.80
C THR A 97 -21.45 -8.41 4.34
N ASN A 98 -20.45 -9.05 3.69
CA ASN A 98 -19.21 -9.75 4.08
C ASN A 98 -18.12 -9.57 3.00
N ALA A 99 -16.98 -8.99 3.36
CA ALA A 99 -15.73 -9.03 2.59
C ALA A 99 -14.68 -9.72 3.47
N GLY A 100 -14.03 -10.78 2.97
CA GLY A 100 -12.93 -11.42 3.72
C GLY A 100 -11.83 -10.41 4.02
N PHE A 101 -11.38 -10.36 5.26
CA PHE A 101 -10.30 -9.48 5.70
C PHE A 101 -8.96 -9.93 5.07
N SER A 102 -8.00 -9.01 4.90
CA SER A 102 -6.63 -9.38 4.49
C SER A 102 -5.98 -10.28 5.55
N PHE A 103 -4.90 -11.01 5.23
CA PHE A 103 -4.21 -11.84 6.23
C PHE A 103 -3.76 -11.05 7.46
N ILE A 104 -3.28 -9.82 7.25
CA ILE A 104 -2.83 -8.92 8.31
C ILE A 104 -4.02 -8.45 9.15
N ASP A 105 -5.11 -8.02 8.51
CA ASP A 105 -6.30 -7.56 9.23
C ASP A 105 -7.01 -8.70 9.96
N CYS A 106 -7.02 -9.91 9.39
CA CYS A 106 -7.47 -11.14 10.05
C CYS A 106 -6.65 -11.41 11.31
N ALA A 107 -5.32 -11.38 11.20
CA ALA A 107 -4.43 -11.62 12.33
C ALA A 107 -4.67 -10.60 13.45
N GLN A 108 -4.85 -9.33 13.09
CA GLN A 108 -5.19 -8.28 14.06
C GLN A 108 -6.52 -8.59 14.75
N LYS A 109 -7.57 -8.84 13.97
CA LYS A 109 -8.92 -9.08 14.50
C LYS A 109 -8.98 -10.31 15.40
N VAL A 110 -8.32 -11.40 15.02
CA VAL A 110 -8.24 -12.61 15.85
C VAL A 110 -7.54 -12.34 17.17
N LEU A 111 -6.44 -11.60 17.16
CA LEU A 111 -5.78 -11.22 18.40
C LEU A 111 -6.67 -10.30 19.25
N GLU A 112 -7.36 -9.33 18.66
CA GLU A 112 -8.28 -8.43 19.38
C GLU A 112 -9.44 -9.19 20.06
N GLU A 113 -10.07 -10.14 19.36
CA GLU A 113 -11.22 -10.87 19.88
C GLU A 113 -10.84 -12.07 20.76
N PHE A 114 -9.75 -12.79 20.43
CA PHE A 114 -9.40 -14.06 21.06
C PHE A 114 -8.07 -14.08 21.81
N GLY A 115 -7.23 -13.05 21.65
CA GLY A 115 -5.90 -13.03 22.25
C GLY A 115 -5.87 -12.80 23.75
N GLY A 116 -6.91 -12.20 24.34
CA GLY A 116 -7.00 -12.01 25.80
C GLY A 116 -5.79 -11.27 26.40
N LYS A 117 -5.17 -10.36 25.63
CA LYS A 117 -3.91 -9.67 25.94
C LYS A 117 -2.68 -10.59 26.10
N LYS A 118 -2.71 -11.79 25.53
CA LYS A 118 -1.61 -12.74 25.50
C LYS A 118 -1.24 -13.07 24.04
N PRO A 119 0.06 -13.29 23.74
CA PRO A 119 0.48 -13.69 22.40
C PRO A 119 -0.17 -15.02 21.99
N MET A 120 -0.59 -15.12 20.73
CA MET A 120 -1.14 -16.35 20.15
C MET A 120 -0.18 -16.90 19.09
N HIS A 121 -0.14 -18.21 18.93
CA HIS A 121 0.69 -18.83 17.89
C HIS A 121 0.08 -18.58 16.50
N TYR A 122 0.89 -18.27 15.49
CA TYR A 122 0.41 -17.90 14.14
C TYR A 122 -0.52 -18.94 13.49
N LYS A 123 -0.31 -20.23 13.78
CA LYS A 123 -1.20 -21.31 13.33
C LYS A 123 -2.60 -21.17 13.91
N GLU A 124 -2.70 -20.99 15.22
CA GLU A 124 -3.97 -20.79 15.91
C GLU A 124 -4.68 -19.51 15.44
N ILE A 125 -3.91 -18.43 15.20
CA ILE A 125 -4.45 -17.20 14.64
C ILE A 125 -5.10 -17.47 13.27
N THR A 126 -4.41 -18.23 12.42
CA THR A 126 -4.88 -18.57 11.07
C THR A 126 -6.11 -19.47 11.13
N GLU A 127 -6.09 -20.50 11.97
CA GLU A 127 -7.21 -21.43 12.17
C GLU A 127 -8.47 -20.69 12.62
N LYS A 128 -8.36 -19.80 13.62
CA LYS A 128 -9.51 -18.99 14.07
C LYS A 128 -10.00 -18.02 13.00
N ALA A 129 -9.10 -17.44 12.20
CA ALA A 129 -9.50 -16.57 11.10
C ALA A 129 -10.29 -17.32 10.02
N LEU A 130 -9.92 -18.58 9.73
CA LEU A 130 -10.63 -19.47 8.82
C LEU A 130 -11.97 -19.94 9.41
N GLU A 131 -11.98 -20.36 10.68
CA GLU A 131 -13.18 -20.82 11.39
C GLU A 131 -14.27 -19.72 11.42
N LYS A 132 -13.87 -18.47 11.63
CA LYS A 132 -14.79 -17.32 11.64
C LYS A 132 -15.16 -16.83 10.24
N GLY A 133 -14.63 -17.45 9.19
CA GLY A 133 -14.84 -17.03 7.80
C GLY A 133 -14.27 -15.65 7.47
N TRP A 134 -13.39 -15.11 8.32
CA TRP A 134 -12.75 -13.82 8.08
C TRP A 134 -11.64 -13.93 7.04
N LEU A 135 -10.90 -15.03 7.07
CA LEU A 135 -9.88 -15.34 6.09
C LEU A 135 -10.47 -16.29 5.04
N VAL A 136 -10.40 -15.90 3.77
CA VAL A 136 -10.75 -16.77 2.64
C VAL A 136 -9.50 -16.91 1.77
N THR A 137 -9.05 -18.15 1.58
CA THR A 137 -7.80 -18.45 0.86
C THR A 137 -7.90 -19.79 0.17
N SER A 138 -7.37 -19.87 -1.05
CA SER A 138 -7.23 -21.11 -1.84
C SER A 138 -5.84 -21.74 -1.71
N GLY A 139 -4.92 -21.10 -0.97
CA GLY A 139 -3.56 -21.57 -0.78
C GLY A 139 -3.47 -22.79 0.15
N LYS A 140 -2.51 -23.68 -0.11
CA LYS A 140 -2.33 -24.94 0.65
C LYS A 140 -1.76 -24.75 2.06
N THR A 141 -1.08 -23.63 2.32
CA THR A 141 -0.40 -23.33 3.59
C THR A 141 -0.73 -21.91 4.05
N PRO A 142 -2.00 -21.61 4.38
CA PRO A 142 -2.43 -20.25 4.76
C PRO A 142 -1.71 -19.71 5.99
N GLU A 143 -1.28 -20.58 6.91
CA GLU A 143 -0.57 -20.22 8.13
C GLU A 143 0.84 -19.67 7.85
N ALA A 144 1.55 -20.25 6.89
CA ALA A 144 2.86 -19.76 6.48
C ALA A 144 2.74 -18.38 5.80
N SER A 145 1.72 -18.20 4.95
CA SER A 145 1.40 -16.92 4.32
C SER A 145 1.04 -15.85 5.35
N MET A 146 0.22 -16.20 6.36
CA MET A 146 -0.13 -15.29 7.45
C MET A 146 1.11 -14.85 8.21
N TYR A 147 1.93 -15.80 8.64
CA TYR A 147 3.13 -15.54 9.41
C TYR A 147 4.12 -14.66 8.63
N ALA A 148 4.39 -15.00 7.36
CA ALA A 148 5.30 -14.24 6.52
C ALA A 148 4.85 -12.79 6.34
N GLN A 149 3.55 -12.56 6.09
CA GLN A 149 3.00 -11.22 5.92
C GLN A 149 3.09 -10.40 7.22
N VAL A 150 2.73 -10.99 8.37
CA VAL A 150 2.85 -10.31 9.67
C VAL A 150 4.30 -9.99 9.99
N ILE A 151 5.24 -10.94 9.85
CA ILE A 151 6.66 -10.69 10.13
C ILE A 151 7.25 -9.64 9.19
N THR A 152 6.90 -9.68 7.91
CA THR A 152 7.35 -8.68 6.92
C THR A 152 6.85 -7.28 7.30
N GLU A 153 5.58 -7.17 7.70
CA GLU A 153 5.00 -5.92 8.19
C GLU A 153 5.73 -5.41 9.43
N ILE A 154 5.99 -6.27 10.41
CA ILE A 154 6.73 -5.93 11.63
C ILE A 154 8.12 -5.39 11.28
N LYS A 155 8.89 -6.13 10.46
CA LYS A 155 10.24 -5.73 10.06
C LYS A 155 10.24 -4.39 9.33
N ARG A 156 9.29 -4.19 8.41
CA ARG A 156 9.15 -2.95 7.65
C ARG A 156 8.85 -1.76 8.57
N GLN A 157 7.89 -1.90 9.49
CA GLN A 157 7.54 -0.84 10.43
C GLN A 157 8.70 -0.55 11.40
N GLN A 158 9.41 -1.58 11.88
CA GLN A 158 10.58 -1.40 12.74
C GLN A 158 11.73 -0.67 12.03
N LYS A 159 12.03 -1.01 10.78
CA LYS A 159 13.04 -0.30 9.96
C LYS A 159 12.71 1.18 9.81
N ARG A 160 11.41 1.47 9.68
CA ARG A 160 10.83 2.81 9.60
C ARG A 160 10.76 3.55 10.94
N GLY A 161 11.12 2.90 12.05
CA GLY A 161 10.96 3.43 13.40
C GLY A 161 9.49 3.60 13.83
N GLU A 162 8.54 2.99 13.13
CA GLU A 162 7.12 2.97 13.51
C GLU A 162 6.89 1.90 14.56
N ARG A 163 5.78 2.02 15.30
CA ARG A 163 5.32 0.95 16.18
C ARG A 163 4.55 -0.08 15.34
N PRO A 164 5.09 -1.30 15.15
CA PRO A 164 4.37 -2.39 14.52
C PRO A 164 2.97 -2.58 15.13
N ARG A 165 1.95 -2.97 14.36
CA ARG A 165 0.67 -3.41 14.97
C ARG A 165 0.84 -4.68 15.81
N PHE A 166 1.84 -5.48 15.46
CA PHE A 166 2.14 -6.78 16.03
C PHE A 166 3.52 -6.82 16.67
N VAL A 167 3.69 -7.60 17.74
CA VAL A 167 5.00 -7.94 18.28
C VAL A 167 5.17 -9.44 18.20
N GLN A 168 6.34 -9.85 17.72
CA GLN A 168 6.72 -11.26 17.72
C GLN A 168 7.22 -11.64 19.12
N HIS A 169 6.64 -12.69 19.69
CA HIS A 169 7.06 -13.31 20.93
C HIS A 169 7.62 -14.70 20.60
N GLY A 170 8.89 -14.96 20.91
CA GLY A 170 9.52 -16.25 20.64
C GLY A 170 9.33 -16.78 19.20
N ARG A 171 9.42 -18.11 19.04
CA ARG A 171 9.21 -18.75 17.73
C ARG A 171 7.71 -18.89 17.45
N GLY A 172 7.17 -17.99 16.62
CA GLY A 172 5.85 -18.13 16.03
C GLY A 172 4.68 -17.52 16.83
N TYR A 173 4.91 -16.92 18.00
CA TYR A 173 3.85 -16.21 18.71
C TYR A 173 3.79 -14.75 18.30
N ILE A 174 2.57 -14.23 18.18
CA ILE A 174 2.28 -12.88 17.75
C ILE A 174 1.33 -12.27 18.80
N GLY A 175 1.67 -11.09 19.31
CA GLY A 175 0.80 -10.28 20.15
C GLY A 175 0.52 -8.92 19.53
N LEU A 176 -0.46 -8.18 20.05
CA LEU A 176 -0.71 -6.80 19.61
C LEU A 176 0.10 -5.80 20.40
N SER A 177 0.68 -4.85 19.70
CA SER A 177 1.46 -3.79 20.32
C SER A 177 0.66 -3.00 21.35
N GLN A 178 -0.63 -2.76 21.11
CA GLN A 178 -1.52 -2.00 21.99
C GLN A 178 -1.70 -2.62 23.39
N TRP A 179 -1.46 -3.92 23.56
CA TRP A 179 -1.50 -4.56 24.87
C TRP A 179 -0.39 -4.08 25.79
N MET A 180 0.70 -3.54 25.23
CA MET A 180 1.83 -2.96 25.95
C MET A 180 1.62 -1.47 26.22
N GLY A 181 0.40 -1.07 26.62
CA GLY A 181 -0.09 0.32 26.72
C GLY A 181 0.69 1.27 27.64
N ARG A 182 1.74 0.82 28.32
CA ARG A 182 2.80 1.63 28.96
C ARG A 182 4.12 0.89 28.80
N GLY A 183 5.20 1.58 28.42
CA GLY A 183 6.53 0.98 28.32
C GLY A 183 7.42 1.57 27.22
N LEU A 184 8.64 1.05 27.13
CA LEU A 184 9.72 1.50 26.24
C LEU A 184 9.27 1.67 24.77
N ALA A 185 8.39 0.79 24.26
CA ALA A 185 7.90 0.86 22.88
C ALA A 185 7.14 2.18 22.56
N PHE A 186 6.35 2.71 23.50
CA PHE A 186 5.66 3.99 23.33
C PHE A 186 6.63 5.17 23.38
N GLN A 187 7.63 5.10 24.26
CA GLN A 187 8.68 6.12 24.34
C GLN A 187 9.53 6.15 23.05
N ILE A 188 9.86 4.99 22.51
CA ILE A 188 10.54 4.85 21.21
C ILE A 188 9.69 5.46 20.08
N GLU A 189 8.38 5.20 20.05
CA GLU A 189 7.49 5.77 19.03
C GLU A 189 7.44 7.31 19.10
N GLN A 190 7.25 7.87 20.30
CA GLN A 190 7.25 9.33 20.49
C GLN A 190 8.59 9.95 20.09
N HIS A 191 9.69 9.33 20.48
CA HIS A 191 11.02 9.75 20.09
C HIS A 191 11.21 9.69 18.57
N ASN A 192 10.88 8.57 17.93
CA ASN A 192 11.00 8.40 16.49
C ASN A 192 10.12 9.39 15.71
N HIS A 193 8.93 9.70 16.21
CA HIS A 193 8.07 10.75 15.64
C HIS A 193 8.75 12.13 15.72
N GLN A 194 9.37 12.47 16.85
CA GLN A 194 10.14 13.71 16.98
C GLN A 194 11.35 13.74 16.04
N VAL A 195 12.06 12.62 15.90
CA VAL A 195 13.19 12.48 14.97
C VAL A 195 12.73 12.67 13.51
N ARG A 196 11.60 12.08 13.10
CA ARG A 196 11.03 12.31 11.76
C ARG A 196 10.76 13.78 11.50
N LYS A 197 10.16 14.46 12.48
CA LYS A 197 9.86 15.90 12.37
C LYS A 197 11.14 16.71 12.22
N ALA A 198 12.15 16.45 13.06
CA ALA A 198 13.44 17.12 13.01
C ALA A 198 14.19 16.85 11.70
N LEU A 199 14.19 15.59 11.22
CA LEU A 199 14.78 15.22 9.94
C LEU A 199 14.10 15.97 8.79
N ARG A 200 12.77 16.02 8.78
CA ARG A 200 11.99 16.77 7.78
C ARG A 200 12.33 18.26 7.79
N GLU A 201 12.43 18.88 8.97
CA GLU A 201 12.81 20.29 9.11
C GLU A 201 14.21 20.55 8.55
N ARG A 202 15.15 19.62 8.77
CA ARG A 202 16.50 19.68 8.20
C ARG A 202 16.51 19.57 6.68
N LEU A 203 15.71 18.68 6.09
CA LEU A 203 15.55 18.60 4.63
C LEU A 203 15.03 19.91 4.03
N LEU A 204 14.10 20.58 4.73
CA LEU A 204 13.54 21.86 4.28
C LEU A 204 14.55 23.01 4.35
N SER A 205 15.53 22.94 5.26
CA SER A 205 16.56 23.98 5.42
C SER A 205 17.80 23.81 4.53
N MET A 206 18.06 22.61 4.01
CA MET A 206 19.18 22.31 3.09
C MET A 206 19.17 23.17 1.82
N LYS A 207 20.33 23.48 1.24
CA LYS A 207 20.37 24.12 -0.09
C LYS A 207 19.92 23.13 -1.19
N PRO A 208 19.43 23.60 -2.36
CA PRO A 208 19.01 22.71 -3.44
C PRO A 208 20.07 21.67 -3.84
N GLY A 209 21.34 22.08 -4.03
CA GLY A 209 22.42 21.15 -4.37
C GLY A 209 22.74 20.13 -3.26
N GLU A 210 22.69 20.53 -1.98
CA GLU A 210 22.86 19.60 -0.85
C GLU A 210 21.73 18.55 -0.81
N PHE A 211 20.51 18.97 -1.18
CA PHE A 211 19.37 18.06 -1.25
C PHE A 211 19.51 17.08 -2.43
N GLU A 212 19.94 17.54 -3.60
CA GLU A 212 20.22 16.67 -4.76
C GLU A 212 21.32 15.63 -4.44
N GLU A 213 22.38 16.03 -3.75
CA GLU A 213 23.45 15.14 -3.30
C GLU A 213 22.92 14.08 -2.32
N LEU A 214 22.09 14.49 -1.34
CA LEU A 214 21.43 13.56 -0.43
C LEU A 214 20.54 12.55 -1.16
N ILE A 215 19.77 12.99 -2.15
CA ILE A 215 18.94 12.08 -2.95
C ILE A 215 19.81 11.12 -3.76
N SER A 216 20.92 11.58 -4.32
CA SER A 216 21.86 10.73 -5.05
C SER A 216 22.45 9.65 -4.15
N GLN A 217 22.84 10.02 -2.91
CA GLN A 217 23.29 9.07 -1.89
C GLN A 217 22.19 8.05 -1.56
N LEU A 218 20.95 8.50 -1.34
CA LEU A 218 19.82 7.61 -1.05
C LEU A 218 19.57 6.62 -2.19
N LEU A 219 19.60 7.07 -3.44
CA LEU A 219 19.41 6.18 -4.60
C LEU A 219 20.53 5.13 -4.69
N ALA A 220 21.78 5.52 -4.44
CA ALA A 220 22.90 4.56 -4.39
C ALA A 220 22.68 3.49 -3.30
N GLU A 221 22.27 3.88 -2.09
CA GLU A 221 21.95 2.96 -0.99
C GLU A 221 20.74 2.05 -1.29
N MET A 222 19.86 2.45 -2.19
CA MET A 222 18.75 1.63 -2.70
C MET A 222 19.17 0.66 -3.80
N GLY A 223 20.44 0.65 -4.22
CA GLY A 223 20.97 -0.24 -5.25
C GLY A 223 20.86 0.30 -6.68
N PHE A 224 20.76 1.63 -6.84
CA PHE A 224 20.88 2.24 -8.16
C PHE A 224 22.34 2.31 -8.60
N GLU A 225 22.62 1.78 -9.78
CA GLU A 225 23.90 1.89 -10.48
C GLU A 225 23.87 3.03 -11.51
N MET A 226 25.06 3.48 -11.94
CA MET A 226 25.24 4.49 -13.00
C MET A 226 24.43 5.77 -12.73
N VAL A 227 24.52 6.27 -11.50
CA VAL A 227 23.86 7.51 -11.09
C VAL A 227 24.60 8.69 -11.71
N GLU A 228 24.02 9.28 -12.75
CA GLU A 228 24.54 10.48 -13.42
C GLU A 228 23.69 11.69 -13.07
N VAL A 229 24.33 12.73 -12.51
CA VAL A 229 23.70 14.04 -12.30
C VAL A 229 23.65 14.75 -13.65
N THR A 230 22.45 15.12 -14.09
CA THR A 230 22.27 15.81 -15.37
C THR A 230 22.54 17.30 -15.20
N LYS A 231 23.12 17.93 -16.22
CA LYS A 231 23.27 19.40 -16.21
C LYS A 231 21.91 20.02 -16.48
N LEU A 232 21.60 21.11 -15.74
CA LEU A 232 20.35 21.87 -15.74
C LEU A 232 19.83 22.37 -17.12
N SER A 233 20.55 22.15 -18.22
CA SER A 233 20.25 22.72 -19.53
C SER A 233 19.65 21.67 -20.48
N GLY A 234 18.35 21.80 -20.75
CA GLY A 234 17.68 21.19 -21.90
C GLY A 234 16.99 19.84 -21.69
N ASP A 235 17.06 19.22 -20.51
CA ASP A 235 16.51 17.88 -20.27
C ASP A 235 15.08 17.86 -19.68
N GLY A 236 14.42 19.02 -19.66
CA GLY A 236 13.09 19.19 -19.06
C GLY A 236 13.07 18.97 -17.54
N GLY A 237 14.20 19.12 -16.86
CA GLY A 237 14.32 19.16 -15.41
C GLY A 237 14.46 17.78 -14.77
N ILE A 238 15.03 16.80 -15.48
CA ILE A 238 15.56 15.61 -14.83
C ILE A 238 16.81 16.05 -14.06
N ASP A 239 17.00 15.54 -12.86
CA ASP A 239 18.15 15.91 -12.03
C ASP A 239 19.13 14.72 -11.89
N VAL A 240 18.59 13.50 -11.90
CA VAL A 240 19.38 12.26 -11.79
C VAL A 240 18.86 11.20 -12.76
N ARG A 241 19.75 10.49 -13.45
CA ARG A 241 19.44 9.22 -14.13
C ARG A 241 20.19 8.08 -13.48
N GLY A 242 19.56 6.92 -13.37
CA GLY A 242 20.19 5.73 -12.79
C GLY A 242 19.49 4.44 -13.22
N THR A 243 20.15 3.31 -13.02
CA THR A 243 19.60 1.98 -13.29
C THR A 243 19.50 1.19 -12.00
N LEU A 244 18.28 0.86 -11.58
CA LEU A 244 18.07 -0.06 -10.48
C LEU A 244 18.33 -1.49 -10.96
N VAL A 245 19.22 -2.20 -10.29
CA VAL A 245 19.52 -3.62 -10.57
C VAL A 245 18.93 -4.49 -9.47
N VAL A 246 18.04 -5.41 -9.84
CA VAL A 246 17.41 -6.35 -8.90
C VAL A 246 17.89 -7.77 -9.20
N GLY A 247 18.56 -8.38 -8.22
CA GLY A 247 19.07 -9.75 -8.31
C GLY A 247 20.03 -9.97 -9.49
N ASP A 248 20.84 -8.96 -9.82
CA ASP A 248 21.85 -8.93 -10.90
C ASP A 248 21.34 -9.14 -12.34
N VAL A 249 20.03 -9.38 -12.53
CA VAL A 249 19.45 -9.75 -13.83
C VAL A 249 18.42 -8.75 -14.34
N VAL A 250 17.67 -8.10 -13.44
CA VAL A 250 16.63 -7.13 -13.83
C VAL A 250 17.21 -5.72 -13.78
N ARG A 251 17.15 -5.00 -14.91
CA ARG A 251 17.61 -3.61 -15.02
C ARG A 251 16.44 -2.68 -15.31
N ILE A 252 16.22 -1.71 -14.43
CA ILE A 252 15.15 -0.72 -14.56
C ILE A 252 15.80 0.66 -14.69
N LYS A 253 15.69 1.27 -15.87
CA LYS A 253 16.19 2.62 -16.11
C LYS A 253 15.22 3.65 -15.54
N MET A 254 15.73 4.55 -14.73
CA MET A 254 14.94 5.55 -14.02
C MET A 254 15.49 6.94 -14.30
N ALA A 255 14.61 7.87 -14.64
CA ALA A 255 14.88 9.30 -14.66
C ALA A 255 14.17 9.94 -13.47
N VAL A 256 14.94 10.60 -12.61
CA VAL A 256 14.50 11.15 -11.34
C VAL A 256 14.55 12.67 -11.42
N GLN A 257 13.41 13.29 -11.12
CA GLN A 257 13.33 14.73 -10.87
C GLN A 257 13.22 14.96 -9.36
N VAL A 258 14.10 15.82 -8.86
CA VAL A 258 14.19 16.23 -7.47
C VAL A 258 13.74 17.68 -7.36
N LYS A 259 12.67 17.90 -6.61
CA LYS A 259 12.12 19.25 -6.40
C LYS A 259 12.09 19.59 -4.93
N LYS A 260 12.99 20.47 -4.50
CA LYS A 260 12.92 21.09 -3.18
C LYS A 260 11.84 22.17 -3.17
N TRP A 261 10.67 21.87 -2.62
CA TRP A 261 9.54 22.81 -2.55
C TRP A 261 9.25 23.26 -1.11
N LYS A 262 8.82 24.51 -0.96
CA LYS A 262 8.34 25.02 0.33
C LYS A 262 7.11 24.23 0.76
N LEU A 263 6.99 24.00 2.08
CA LEU A 263 5.83 23.34 2.67
C LEU A 263 4.55 24.07 2.23
N LYS A 264 3.53 23.32 1.78
CA LYS A 264 2.23 23.77 1.21
C LYS A 264 2.18 24.09 -0.28
N ASN A 265 3.31 24.09 -0.99
CA ASN A 265 3.27 24.05 -2.45
C ASN A 265 3.31 22.58 -2.87
N ASN A 266 2.17 22.07 -3.34
CA ASN A 266 2.08 20.70 -3.84
C ASN A 266 2.50 20.64 -5.31
N ILE A 267 3.14 19.54 -5.69
CA ILE A 267 3.46 19.29 -7.09
C ILE A 267 2.16 19.13 -7.88
N LEU A 268 2.06 19.85 -9.00
CA LEU A 268 0.89 19.89 -9.87
C LEU A 268 1.11 18.99 -11.10
N ALA A 269 0.00 18.65 -11.77
CA ALA A 269 0.01 17.81 -12.97
C ALA A 269 1.00 18.26 -14.07
N PRO A 270 1.21 19.58 -14.35
CA PRO A 270 2.16 20.01 -15.37
C PRO A 270 3.59 19.52 -15.14
N VAL A 271 4.03 19.43 -13.88
CA VAL A 271 5.38 18.92 -13.55
C VAL A 271 5.49 17.44 -13.90
N VAL A 272 4.44 16.66 -13.62
CA VAL A 272 4.38 15.23 -13.97
C VAL A 272 4.40 15.04 -15.48
N GLN A 273 3.67 15.88 -16.23
CA GLN A 273 3.66 15.86 -17.70
C GLN A 273 5.02 16.22 -18.29
N GLN A 274 5.70 17.21 -17.70
CA GLN A 274 7.03 17.62 -18.10
C GLN A 274 8.05 16.49 -17.94
N VAL A 275 8.11 15.86 -16.76
CA VAL A 275 9.01 14.72 -16.50
C VAL A 275 8.72 13.59 -17.48
N ARG A 276 7.44 13.28 -17.70
CA ARG A 276 7.02 12.24 -18.64
C ARG A 276 7.49 12.52 -20.07
N GLY A 277 7.45 13.79 -20.51
CA GLY A 277 7.94 14.21 -21.82
C GLY A 277 9.46 14.14 -21.97
N SER A 278 10.20 14.16 -20.87
CA SER A 278 11.66 14.06 -20.82
C SER A 278 12.20 12.63 -20.71
N LEU A 279 11.34 11.62 -20.58
CA LEU A 279 11.76 10.23 -20.46
C LEU A 279 12.33 9.71 -21.79
N GLY A 280 13.47 9.04 -21.70
CA GLY A 280 14.04 8.27 -22.80
C GLY A 280 13.29 6.96 -23.07
N ALA A 281 13.69 6.25 -24.13
CA ALA A 281 13.11 4.96 -24.49
C ALA A 281 13.27 3.95 -23.34
N HIS A 282 12.15 3.38 -22.91
CA HIS A 282 12.06 2.40 -21.81
C HIS A 282 12.53 2.92 -20.43
N GLU A 283 12.66 4.23 -20.25
CA GLU A 283 12.85 4.83 -18.92
C GLU A 283 11.53 4.92 -18.16
N GLN A 284 11.59 4.80 -16.84
CA GLN A 284 10.50 5.14 -15.94
C GLN A 284 10.82 6.44 -15.21
N GLY A 285 9.80 7.20 -14.82
CA GLY A 285 9.99 8.44 -14.08
C GLY A 285 9.85 8.27 -12.57
N LEU A 286 10.59 9.03 -11.79
CA LEU A 286 10.37 9.22 -10.35
C LEU A 286 10.43 10.72 -10.02
N ILE A 287 9.44 11.22 -9.28
CA ILE A 287 9.46 12.58 -8.75
C ILE A 287 9.61 12.51 -7.24
N ILE A 288 10.64 13.16 -6.71
CA ILE A 288 10.91 13.26 -5.27
C ILE A 288 10.71 14.72 -4.85
N THR A 289 9.91 14.94 -3.81
CA THR A 289 9.68 16.28 -3.25
C THR A 289 9.69 16.27 -1.72
N THR A 290 10.06 17.39 -1.12
CA THR A 290 9.89 17.66 0.32
C THR A 290 8.45 18.00 0.72
N SER A 291 7.59 18.28 -0.26
CA SER A 291 6.17 18.59 -0.08
C SER A 291 5.29 17.38 -0.42
N ASP A 292 4.06 17.60 -0.92
CA ASP A 292 3.14 16.55 -1.31
C ASP A 292 2.67 16.75 -2.77
N PHE A 293 1.89 15.81 -3.29
CA PHE A 293 1.34 15.85 -4.64
C PHE A 293 -0.13 16.26 -4.61
N SER A 294 -0.54 17.08 -5.58
CA SER A 294 -1.96 17.34 -5.80
C SER A 294 -2.68 16.10 -6.31
N ALA A 295 -4.00 16.01 -6.08
CA ALA A 295 -4.82 14.94 -6.65
C ALA A 295 -4.72 14.87 -8.18
N GLY A 296 -4.54 16.01 -8.85
CA GLY A 296 -4.29 16.07 -10.30
C GLY A 296 -2.95 15.44 -10.69
N ALA A 297 -1.88 15.72 -9.94
CA ALA A 297 -0.56 15.12 -10.17
C ALA A 297 -0.58 13.60 -9.97
N ILE A 298 -1.25 13.11 -8.92
CA ILE A 298 -1.39 11.67 -8.65
C ILE A 298 -2.15 10.98 -9.80
N LYS A 299 -3.26 11.58 -10.26
CA LYS A 299 -4.02 11.06 -11.41
C LYS A 299 -3.21 11.07 -12.71
N GLU A 300 -2.46 12.13 -12.97
CA GLU A 300 -1.61 12.24 -14.15
C GLU A 300 -0.48 11.20 -14.13
N ALA A 301 0.14 10.97 -12.97
CA ALA A 301 1.25 10.03 -12.80
C ALA A 301 0.83 8.58 -13.10
N ALA A 302 -0.39 8.22 -12.69
CA ALA A 302 -0.97 6.88 -12.80
C ALA A 302 -1.82 6.63 -14.06
N GLN A 303 -1.65 7.43 -15.13
CA GLN A 303 -2.42 7.22 -16.36
C GLN A 303 -2.09 5.86 -17.01
N PRO A 304 -3.09 5.00 -17.31
CA PRO A 304 -2.87 3.62 -17.77
C PRO A 304 -2.09 3.50 -19.09
N ASP A 305 -2.27 4.45 -20.00
CA ASP A 305 -1.71 4.39 -21.36
C ASP A 305 -0.40 5.16 -21.52
N LYS A 306 0.21 5.60 -20.41
CA LYS A 306 1.43 6.40 -20.41
C LYS A 306 2.48 5.77 -19.49
N THR A 307 3.76 6.02 -19.81
CA THR A 307 4.91 5.51 -19.03
C THR A 307 4.83 5.87 -17.54
N PRO A 308 4.71 4.93 -16.59
CA PRO A 308 4.47 5.26 -15.19
C PRO A 308 5.47 6.27 -14.59
N ILE A 309 4.96 7.21 -13.81
CA ILE A 309 5.76 8.13 -13.00
C ILE A 309 5.52 7.79 -11.54
N ALA A 310 6.54 7.27 -10.87
CA ALA A 310 6.51 7.07 -9.43
C ALA A 310 6.57 8.43 -8.70
N LEU A 311 5.87 8.53 -7.58
CA LEU A 311 5.80 9.75 -6.78
C LEU A 311 6.27 9.44 -5.36
N MET A 312 7.21 10.24 -4.85
CA MET A 312 7.73 10.15 -3.49
C MET A 312 7.60 11.51 -2.80
N ASN A 313 6.71 11.57 -1.81
CA ASN A 313 6.47 12.80 -1.07
C ASN A 313 7.43 12.94 0.12
N GLY A 314 7.38 14.08 0.81
CA GLY A 314 8.34 14.38 1.87
C GLY A 314 8.24 13.45 3.07
N GLU A 315 7.07 12.88 3.34
CA GLU A 315 6.91 11.87 4.39
C GLU A 315 7.55 10.56 3.98
N GLN A 316 7.22 10.05 2.79
CA GLN A 316 7.82 8.83 2.23
C GLN A 316 9.35 8.92 2.15
N LEU A 317 9.88 10.08 1.74
CA LEU A 317 11.32 10.33 1.70
C LEU A 317 11.96 10.21 3.08
N VAL A 318 11.39 10.84 4.11
CA VAL A 318 11.88 10.75 5.49
C VAL A 318 11.87 9.31 5.99
N MET A 319 10.79 8.56 5.70
CA MET A 319 10.70 7.15 6.09
C MET A 319 11.80 6.31 5.44
N LEU A 320 12.12 6.59 4.18
CA LEU A 320 13.14 5.86 3.42
C LEU A 320 14.56 6.21 3.89
N LEU A 321 14.83 7.49 4.16
CA LEU A 321 16.09 7.91 4.79
C LEU A 321 16.30 7.20 6.14
N MET A 322 15.25 7.08 6.96
CA MET A 322 15.33 6.34 8.22
C MET A 322 15.60 4.85 8.02
N GLU A 323 14.94 4.23 7.04
CA GLU A 323 15.12 2.80 6.71
C GLU A 323 16.55 2.49 6.28
N HIS A 324 17.21 3.41 5.57
CA HIS A 324 18.61 3.30 5.14
C HIS A 324 19.62 3.93 6.13
N GLY A 325 19.19 4.44 7.28
CA GLY A 325 20.10 5.04 8.27
C GLY A 325 20.77 6.35 7.81
N ILE A 326 20.17 7.06 6.86
CA ILE A 326 20.72 8.31 6.32
C ILE A 326 20.21 9.48 7.15
N GLY A 327 21.14 10.25 7.75
CA GLY A 327 20.81 11.38 8.61
C GLY A 327 20.24 11.01 9.97
N VAL A 328 20.14 9.72 10.30
CA VAL A 328 19.70 9.19 11.59
C VAL A 328 20.57 8.01 12.00
N HIS A 329 20.71 7.81 13.31
CA HIS A 329 21.37 6.62 13.86
C HIS A 329 20.34 5.74 14.58
N ARG A 330 20.37 4.44 14.30
CA ARG A 330 19.52 3.47 14.99
C ARG A 330 20.27 2.90 16.18
N SER A 331 19.76 3.16 17.38
CA SER A 331 20.24 2.50 18.60
C SER A 331 19.30 1.36 18.99
N THR A 332 19.86 0.17 19.25
CA THR A 332 19.12 -0.96 19.82
C THR A 332 19.50 -1.09 21.29
N PRO A 333 18.55 -1.14 22.24
CA PRO A 333 18.87 -1.42 23.63
C PRO A 333 19.30 -2.88 23.78
N ASP A 334 20.35 -3.14 24.57
CA ASP A 334 20.70 -4.48 25.02
C ASP A 334 19.71 -4.92 26.10
N LEU A 335 19.05 -6.06 25.88
CA LEU A 335 18.15 -6.66 26.86
C LEU A 335 18.83 -7.93 27.39
N PHE A 336 19.15 -7.92 28.68
CA PHE A 336 19.67 -9.08 29.40
C PHE A 336 18.52 -9.71 30.19
N GLU A 337 18.31 -11.02 30.02
CA GLU A 337 17.34 -11.81 30.78
C GLU A 337 18.11 -12.82 31.65
N ILE A 338 17.57 -13.15 32.81
CA ILE A 338 18.11 -14.22 33.66
C ILE A 338 17.70 -15.55 33.01
N ASP A 339 18.66 -16.45 32.81
CA ASP A 339 18.38 -17.83 32.43
C ASP A 339 17.80 -18.59 33.63
N GLU A 340 16.51 -18.91 33.58
CA GLU A 340 15.81 -19.61 34.67
C GLU A 340 16.28 -21.07 34.84
N GLU A 341 16.96 -21.64 33.84
CA GLU A 341 17.62 -22.96 33.92
C GLU A 341 19.07 -22.86 34.43
N PHE A 342 19.55 -21.66 34.76
CA PHE A 342 20.89 -21.45 35.29
C PHE A 342 21.02 -22.04 36.69
N ALA A 343 21.33 -23.33 36.75
CA ALA A 343 21.80 -24.01 37.94
C ALA A 343 23.32 -23.93 37.99
N VAL A 344 23.86 -23.29 39.03
CA VAL A 344 25.28 -23.44 39.39
C VAL A 344 25.47 -24.91 39.78
N LYS A 345 26.12 -25.69 38.91
CA LYS A 345 26.54 -27.05 39.28
C LYS A 345 27.51 -26.91 40.45
N ASP A 346 27.08 -27.39 41.61
CA ASP A 346 27.93 -27.51 42.78
C ASP A 346 29.09 -28.47 42.45
N PRO A 347 30.36 -28.00 42.45
CA PRO A 347 31.51 -28.84 42.12
C PRO A 347 31.74 -29.98 43.12
N ASN A 348 31.05 -29.99 44.27
CA ASN A 348 31.35 -30.89 45.38
C ASN A 348 30.49 -32.16 45.48
N HIS A 349 29.66 -32.48 44.49
CA HIS A 349 29.06 -33.82 44.39
C HIS A 349 29.82 -34.67 43.37
N ALA A 350 31.02 -35.09 43.76
CA ALA A 350 31.72 -36.22 43.16
C ALA A 350 31.01 -37.52 43.59
N ASN A 351 30.74 -38.40 42.61
CA ASN A 351 30.26 -39.76 42.80
C ASN A 351 31.18 -40.61 43.68
#